data_AF-A0A496PVC9-F1
#
_entry.id   AF-A0A496PVC9-F1
#
_cell.length_a   1.000
_cell.length_b   1.000
_cell.length_c   1.000
_cell.angle_alpha   90.00
_cell.angle_beta   90.00
_cell.angle_gamma   90.00
#
_symmetry.space_group_name_H-M   'P 1'
#
loop_
_entity.id
_entity.type
_entity.pdbx_description
1 polymer ?
#
loop_
_entity_poly.entity_id
_entity_poly.type
_entity_poly.pdbx_seq_one_letter_code
_entity_poly.pdbx_strand_id
1 'polypeptide(L)'
;MKKTSKTILLVANGDLRQSANEGTWQAQAEMEAKLTGTLKSLGYKLVRAHPYKKDLKHGFIGSQKEGMEVFSRINPGTPVIVAEAVWQYSHHILAGLISHQAPILTIANWSGRWPGLVGMLNLNGSLTKAGVQYSTLWSEQFEDRFFLRGLEKWLKTGEVKHPSRHVKSLARASVPARARSIANRIATQLKTGKSIMGVFDEGCMGMYNAIIPDELLFQTGVFKERLSQSGLYYEMTRVTDQEANAVYRWLVKAGMKFHYGRDFETQLNKDMVLQQCKMYIAALRIADEFGCESIGIQY
;
A
#
# COMPACT_ATOMS: atom_id res chain seq x y z
N MET A 1 -1.15 -31.52 23.71
CA MET A 1 -0.53 -30.62 22.70
C MET A 1 -1.07 -30.97 21.32
N LYS A 2 -1.95 -30.13 20.73
CA LYS A 2 -2.40 -30.36 19.34
C LYS A 2 -1.18 -30.26 18.42
N LYS A 3 -0.86 -31.33 17.70
CA LYS A 3 0.15 -31.34 16.61
C LYS A 3 -0.16 -30.15 15.71
N THR A 4 0.72 -29.15 15.67
CA THR A 4 0.66 -28.11 14.64
C THR A 4 0.72 -28.82 13.29
N SER A 5 -0.27 -28.53 12.45
CA SER A 5 -0.29 -29.01 11.08
C SER A 5 1.05 -28.66 10.42
N LYS A 6 1.75 -29.67 9.88
CA LYS A 6 2.94 -29.44 9.04
C LYS A 6 2.58 -28.76 7.71
N THR A 7 1.30 -28.56 7.43
CA THR A 7 0.81 -27.85 6.26
C THR A 7 0.61 -26.38 6.58
N ILE A 8 1.17 -25.52 5.73
CA ILE A 8 1.01 -24.07 5.73
C ILE A 8 0.37 -23.68 4.40
N LEU A 9 -0.58 -22.74 4.45
CA LEU A 9 -1.23 -22.25 3.24
C LEU A 9 -0.46 -21.06 2.67
N LEU A 10 -0.20 -21.07 1.37
CA LEU A 10 0.33 -19.92 0.65
C LEU A 10 -0.81 -19.15 0.00
N VAL A 11 -0.87 -17.86 0.27
CA VAL A 11 -1.72 -16.88 -0.40
C VAL A 11 -0.80 -15.91 -1.14
N ALA A 12 -1.03 -15.72 -2.44
CA ALA A 12 -0.39 -14.65 -3.21
C ALA A 12 -1.47 -13.69 -3.71
N ASN A 13 -1.35 -12.41 -3.38
CA ASN A 13 -2.29 -11.36 -3.80
C ASN A 13 -1.73 -10.56 -4.98
N GLY A 14 -2.61 -9.94 -5.75
CA GLY A 14 -2.23 -9.25 -6.99
C GLY A 14 -2.65 -7.79 -7.05
N ASP A 15 -2.24 -7.19 -8.15
CA ASP A 15 -2.69 -5.92 -8.66
C ASP A 15 -4.15 -6.02 -9.15
N LEU A 16 -4.87 -4.90 -9.21
CA LEU A 16 -6.17 -4.81 -9.88
C LEU A 16 -6.02 -4.97 -11.42
N ARG A 17 -4.87 -4.59 -11.97
CA ARG A 17 -4.58 -4.60 -13.40
C ARG A 17 -4.05 -5.96 -13.84
N GLN A 18 -4.75 -6.57 -14.79
CA GLN A 18 -4.38 -7.85 -15.41
C GLN A 18 -2.95 -7.84 -16.00
N SER A 19 -2.59 -6.79 -16.72
CA SER A 19 -1.26 -6.68 -17.36
C SER A 19 -0.11 -6.66 -16.35
N ALA A 20 -0.31 -6.00 -15.20
CA ALA A 20 0.66 -5.99 -14.11
C ALA A 20 0.83 -7.38 -13.50
N ASN A 21 -0.27 -8.10 -13.29
CA ASN A 21 -0.25 -9.47 -12.76
C ASN A 21 0.44 -10.46 -13.72
N GLU A 22 0.10 -10.43 -15.01
CA GLU A 22 0.73 -11.29 -16.02
C GLU A 22 2.24 -10.99 -16.13
N GLY A 23 2.61 -9.71 -16.21
CA GLY A 23 4.01 -9.28 -16.36
C GLY A 23 4.91 -9.59 -15.16
N THR A 24 4.33 -9.83 -13.98
CA THR A 24 5.07 -10.10 -12.74
C THR A 24 4.96 -11.55 -12.25
N TRP A 25 4.15 -12.37 -12.91
CA TRP A 25 3.89 -13.75 -12.49
C TRP A 25 5.15 -14.60 -12.38
N GLN A 26 6.09 -14.47 -13.33
CA GLN A 26 7.33 -15.25 -13.30
C GLN A 26 8.11 -15.02 -11.99
N ALA A 27 8.24 -13.77 -11.57
CA ALA A 27 8.97 -13.42 -10.34
C ALA A 27 8.29 -14.01 -9.09
N GLN A 28 6.96 -14.02 -9.07
CA GLN A 28 6.19 -14.66 -8.00
C GLN A 28 6.38 -16.17 -7.99
N ALA A 29 6.27 -16.84 -9.14
CA ALA A 29 6.44 -18.28 -9.24
C ALA A 29 7.84 -18.73 -8.80
N GLU A 30 8.89 -18.00 -9.18
CA GLU A 30 10.27 -18.25 -8.75
C GLU A 30 10.43 -18.09 -7.23
N MET A 31 9.84 -17.04 -6.64
CA MET A 31 9.84 -16.82 -5.20
C MET A 31 9.12 -17.95 -4.46
N GLU A 32 7.96 -18.38 -4.95
CA GLU A 32 7.19 -19.47 -4.34
C GLU A 32 7.91 -20.81 -4.42
N ALA A 33 8.62 -21.09 -5.51
CA ALA A 33 9.43 -22.29 -5.66
C ALA A 33 10.56 -22.33 -4.62
N LYS A 34 11.28 -21.21 -4.44
CA LYS A 34 12.33 -21.07 -3.41
C LYS A 34 11.76 -21.25 -2.01
N LEU A 35 10.69 -20.54 -1.68
CA LEU A 35 10.02 -20.63 -0.37
C LEU A 35 9.52 -22.04 -0.08
N THR A 36 8.97 -22.73 -1.08
CA THR A 36 8.53 -24.14 -0.97
C THR A 36 9.71 -25.06 -0.68
N GLY A 37 10.83 -24.88 -1.37
CA GLY A 37 12.08 -25.61 -1.12
C GLY A 37 12.58 -25.41 0.31
N THR A 38 12.64 -24.17 0.77
CA THR A 38 13.09 -23.83 2.13
C THR A 38 12.18 -24.46 3.19
N LEU A 39 10.86 -24.32 3.06
CA LEU A 39 9.90 -24.92 4.01
C LEU A 39 9.97 -26.46 4.02
N LYS A 40 10.15 -27.08 2.84
CA LYS A 40 10.32 -28.53 2.72
C LYS A 40 11.57 -29.00 3.45
N SER A 41 12.68 -28.27 3.35
CA SER A 41 13.93 -28.58 4.07
C SER A 41 13.77 -28.51 5.59
N LEU A 42 12.85 -27.68 6.08
CA LEU A 42 12.48 -27.55 7.49
C LEU A 42 11.38 -28.53 7.92
N GLY A 43 10.92 -29.41 7.03
CA GLY A 43 9.94 -30.46 7.33
C GLY A 43 8.48 -30.01 7.28
N TYR A 44 8.18 -28.88 6.62
CA TYR A 44 6.83 -28.35 6.41
C TYR A 44 6.41 -28.45 4.94
N LYS A 45 5.10 -28.56 4.70
CA LYS A 45 4.49 -28.58 3.37
C LYS A 45 3.80 -27.23 3.13
N LEU A 46 4.25 -26.50 2.11
CA LEU A 46 3.56 -25.31 1.63
C LEU A 46 2.52 -25.72 0.58
N VAL A 47 1.27 -25.28 0.75
CA VAL A 47 0.16 -25.57 -0.18
C VAL A 47 -0.48 -24.25 -0.59
N ARG A 48 -0.50 -23.97 -1.89
CA ARG A 48 -1.19 -22.80 -2.41
C ARG A 48 -2.70 -22.91 -2.16
N ALA A 49 -3.29 -21.87 -1.57
CA ALA A 49 -4.71 -21.83 -1.22
C ALA A 49 -5.64 -21.62 -2.42
N HIS A 50 -5.08 -21.25 -3.58
CA HIS A 50 -5.80 -20.94 -4.82
C HIS A 50 -5.00 -21.38 -6.03
N PRO A 51 -5.63 -21.74 -7.15
CA PRO A 51 -4.93 -22.28 -8.31
C PRO A 51 -4.27 -21.19 -9.16
N TYR A 52 -3.33 -21.61 -10.02
CA TYR A 52 -2.96 -20.83 -11.20
C TYR A 52 -4.12 -20.77 -12.19
N LYS A 53 -4.40 -19.59 -12.74
CA LYS A 53 -5.50 -19.36 -13.67
C LYS A 53 -4.94 -19.28 -15.09
N LYS A 54 -5.08 -20.37 -15.87
CA LYS A 54 -4.47 -20.49 -17.22
C LYS A 54 -4.88 -19.35 -18.14
N ASP A 55 -6.16 -18.98 -18.13
CA ASP A 55 -6.71 -17.95 -19.02
C ASP A 55 -6.19 -16.54 -18.66
N LEU A 56 -5.88 -16.31 -17.38
CA LEU A 56 -5.29 -15.06 -16.89
C LEU A 56 -3.77 -15.10 -16.83
N LYS A 57 -3.15 -16.25 -17.12
CA LYS A 57 -1.70 -16.48 -17.10
C LYS A 57 -0.98 -16.09 -15.81
N HIS A 58 -1.70 -16.07 -14.68
CA HIS A 58 -1.14 -15.84 -13.35
C HIS A 58 -1.95 -16.55 -12.27
N GLY A 59 -1.37 -16.69 -11.08
CA GLY A 59 -2.03 -17.28 -9.92
C GLY A 59 -2.54 -16.28 -8.89
N PHE A 60 -2.31 -14.97 -9.03
CA PHE A 60 -2.72 -14.00 -8.00
C PHE A 60 -4.23 -13.91 -7.76
N ILE A 61 -4.62 -13.60 -6.52
CA ILE A 61 -5.97 -13.09 -6.22
C ILE A 61 -6.07 -11.65 -6.75
N GLY A 62 -7.04 -11.39 -7.63
CA GLY A 62 -7.19 -10.11 -8.33
C GLY A 62 -8.37 -9.26 -7.88
N SER A 63 -9.17 -9.71 -6.90
CA SER A 63 -10.31 -8.95 -6.39
C SER A 63 -10.68 -9.34 -4.97
N GLN A 64 -11.44 -8.48 -4.27
CA GLN A 64 -12.02 -8.81 -2.97
C GLN A 64 -12.99 -9.99 -3.04
N LYS A 65 -13.79 -10.11 -4.11
CA LYS A 65 -14.67 -11.27 -4.29
C LYS A 65 -13.86 -12.57 -4.31
N GLU A 66 -12.82 -12.63 -5.13
CA GLU A 66 -11.97 -13.80 -5.23
C GLU A 66 -11.26 -14.11 -3.90
N GLY A 67 -10.75 -13.07 -3.21
CA GLY A 67 -10.12 -13.28 -1.90
C GLY A 67 -11.09 -13.84 -0.87
N MET A 68 -12.32 -13.30 -0.79
CA MET A 68 -13.35 -13.83 0.11
C MET A 68 -13.73 -15.28 -0.22
N GLU A 69 -13.82 -15.63 -1.51
CA GLU A 69 -14.05 -17.02 -1.93
C GLU A 69 -12.93 -17.95 -1.46
N VAL A 70 -11.66 -17.54 -1.58
CA VAL A 70 -10.51 -18.31 -1.05
C VAL A 70 -10.63 -18.49 0.46
N PHE A 71 -10.80 -17.40 1.21
CA PHE A 71 -10.83 -17.47 2.67
C PHE A 71 -12.05 -18.24 3.22
N SER A 72 -13.18 -18.26 2.49
CA SER A 72 -14.34 -19.08 2.85
C SER A 72 -14.11 -20.59 2.77
N ARG A 73 -13.11 -21.04 2.00
CA ARG A 73 -12.83 -22.46 1.73
C ARG A 73 -11.67 -23.02 2.52
N ILE A 74 -10.79 -22.17 3.03
CA ILE A 74 -9.65 -22.62 3.84
C ILE A 74 -10.03 -22.75 5.31
N ASN A 75 -9.36 -23.67 6.02
CA ASN A 75 -9.54 -23.79 7.45
C ASN A 75 -8.85 -22.61 8.17
N PRO A 76 -9.58 -21.76 8.93
CA PRO A 76 -9.02 -20.58 9.58
C PRO A 76 -7.98 -20.91 10.67
N GLY A 77 -7.94 -22.16 11.13
CA GLY A 77 -6.95 -22.70 12.07
C GLY A 77 -5.66 -23.20 11.42
N THR A 78 -5.47 -23.04 10.10
CA THR A 78 -4.23 -23.41 9.41
C THR A 78 -3.35 -22.16 9.23
N PRO A 79 -2.04 -22.19 9.60
CA PRO A 79 -1.17 -21.04 9.39
C PRO A 79 -1.11 -20.61 7.92
N VAL A 80 -1.08 -19.29 7.69
CA VAL A 80 -1.03 -18.70 6.34
C VAL A 80 0.27 -17.91 6.18
N ILE A 81 0.92 -18.11 5.04
CA ILE A 81 1.94 -17.21 4.53
C ILE A 81 1.33 -16.41 3.37
N VAL A 82 1.33 -15.09 3.50
CA VAL A 82 1.06 -14.18 2.38
C VAL A 82 2.39 -13.82 1.75
N ALA A 83 2.66 -14.33 0.54
CA ALA A 83 3.95 -14.18 -0.13
C ALA A 83 3.82 -13.26 -1.34
N GLU A 84 4.56 -12.14 -1.33
CA GLU A 84 4.44 -11.07 -2.33
C GLU A 84 5.77 -10.79 -3.04
N ALA A 85 5.82 -11.03 -4.35
CA ALA A 85 6.89 -10.55 -5.23
C ALA A 85 6.51 -9.28 -6.00
N VAL A 86 5.27 -8.78 -5.82
CA VAL A 86 4.62 -7.80 -6.69
C VAL A 86 3.89 -6.72 -5.88
N TRP A 87 3.40 -5.68 -6.55
CA TRP A 87 2.49 -4.72 -5.93
C TRP A 87 1.10 -5.34 -5.83
N GLN A 88 0.47 -5.22 -4.67
CA GLN A 88 -0.82 -5.85 -4.40
C GLN A 88 -1.80 -4.86 -3.77
N TYR A 89 -3.09 -5.10 -3.99
CA TYR A 89 -4.18 -4.31 -3.45
C TYR A 89 -4.74 -5.00 -2.20
N SER A 90 -4.38 -4.51 -1.01
CA SER A 90 -4.63 -5.20 0.27
C SER A 90 -6.10 -5.55 0.51
N HIS A 91 -7.02 -4.71 0.04
CA HIS A 91 -8.46 -4.94 0.19
C HIS A 91 -8.95 -6.26 -0.45
N HIS A 92 -8.20 -6.85 -1.37
CA HIS A 92 -8.54 -8.16 -1.94
C HIS A 92 -8.60 -9.26 -0.86
N ILE A 93 -7.68 -9.23 0.10
CA ILE A 93 -7.49 -10.33 1.08
C ILE A 93 -7.62 -9.88 2.53
N LEU A 94 -7.63 -8.58 2.81
CA LEU A 94 -7.65 -8.04 4.18
C LEU A 94 -8.84 -8.58 4.99
N ALA A 95 -10.05 -8.57 4.42
CA ALA A 95 -11.25 -9.06 5.11
C ALA A 95 -11.16 -10.55 5.47
N GLY A 96 -10.55 -11.36 4.61
CA GLY A 96 -10.28 -12.77 4.90
C GLY A 96 -9.22 -12.97 5.98
N LEU A 97 -8.19 -12.12 6.00
CA LEU A 97 -7.17 -12.15 7.04
C LEU A 97 -7.67 -11.68 8.41
N ILE A 98 -8.62 -10.74 8.46
CA ILE A 98 -9.25 -10.27 9.70
C ILE A 98 -9.96 -11.41 10.43
N SER A 99 -10.62 -12.32 9.71
CA SER A 99 -11.34 -13.45 10.29
C SER A 99 -10.47 -14.71 10.47
N HIS A 100 -9.20 -14.68 10.04
CA HIS A 100 -8.28 -15.80 10.16
C HIS A 100 -7.77 -15.96 11.60
N GLN A 101 -7.64 -17.20 12.08
CA GLN A 101 -7.37 -17.47 13.51
C GLN A 101 -5.93 -17.92 13.76
N ALA A 102 -5.32 -18.61 12.80
CA ALA A 102 -3.95 -19.10 12.93
C ALA A 102 -2.91 -18.00 12.62
N PRO A 103 -1.65 -18.19 13.03
CA PRO A 103 -0.59 -17.23 12.75
C PRO A 103 -0.49 -16.86 11.26
N ILE A 104 -0.33 -15.56 11.01
CA ILE A 104 -0.10 -14.97 9.68
C ILE A 104 1.36 -14.55 9.59
N LEU A 105 2.03 -14.94 8.51
CA LEU A 105 3.35 -14.46 8.15
C LEU A 105 3.29 -13.80 6.78
N THR A 106 3.69 -12.54 6.70
CA THR A 106 3.89 -11.84 5.43
C THR A 106 5.35 -12.01 5.00
N ILE A 107 5.57 -12.35 3.73
CA ILE A 107 6.91 -12.56 3.16
C ILE A 107 7.01 -11.80 1.85
N ALA A 108 8.12 -11.10 1.63
CA ALA A 108 8.43 -10.48 0.35
C ALA A 108 9.81 -10.86 -0.20
N ASN A 109 9.95 -10.76 -1.52
CA ASN A 109 11.26 -10.68 -2.16
C ASN A 109 11.93 -9.34 -1.84
N TRP A 110 13.25 -9.33 -1.66
CA TRP A 110 14.03 -8.09 -1.64
C TRP A 110 14.58 -7.83 -3.04
N SER A 111 13.90 -6.96 -3.80
CA SER A 111 14.22 -6.70 -5.21
C SER A 111 14.10 -5.20 -5.55
N GLY A 112 15.08 -4.68 -6.29
CA GLY A 112 14.99 -3.34 -6.90
C GLY A 112 14.17 -3.31 -8.20
N ARG A 113 13.78 -4.48 -8.73
CA ARG A 113 13.02 -4.60 -9.99
C ARG A 113 11.53 -4.78 -9.75
N TRP A 114 11.15 -5.55 -8.74
CA TRP A 114 9.76 -5.91 -8.49
C TRP A 114 9.29 -5.42 -7.10
N PRO A 115 8.11 -4.80 -6.99
CA PRO A 115 7.71 -4.07 -5.79
C PRO A 115 7.11 -4.94 -4.68
N GLY A 116 7.57 -6.19 -4.49
CA GLY A 116 7.02 -7.10 -3.47
C GLY A 116 7.12 -6.59 -2.05
N LEU A 117 8.23 -5.93 -1.67
CA LEU A 117 8.35 -5.25 -0.37
C LEU A 117 7.29 -4.16 -0.20
N VAL A 118 7.04 -3.37 -1.24
CA VAL A 118 6.08 -2.26 -1.19
C VAL A 118 4.66 -2.82 -1.04
N GLY A 119 4.32 -3.85 -1.81
CA GLY A 119 3.06 -4.58 -1.69
C GLY A 119 2.88 -5.19 -0.30
N MET A 120 3.89 -5.89 0.22
CA MET A 120 3.85 -6.46 1.56
C MET A 120 3.72 -5.39 2.66
N LEU A 121 4.42 -4.26 2.56
CA LEU A 121 4.33 -3.18 3.55
C LEU A 121 2.96 -2.50 3.54
N ASN A 122 2.32 -2.38 2.38
CA ASN A 122 0.92 -1.95 2.26
C ASN A 122 -0.03 -2.90 3.02
N LEU A 123 0.15 -4.21 2.86
CA LEU A 123 -0.63 -5.20 3.60
C LEU A 123 -0.36 -5.11 5.10
N ASN A 124 0.91 -5.03 5.50
CA ASN A 124 1.32 -4.92 6.89
C ASN A 124 0.70 -3.70 7.58
N GLY A 125 0.73 -2.52 6.93
CA GLY A 125 0.08 -1.33 7.44
C GLY A 125 -1.43 -1.53 7.60
N SER A 126 -2.05 -2.26 6.67
CA SER A 126 -3.49 -2.55 6.70
C SER A 126 -3.85 -3.52 7.82
N LEU A 127 -3.06 -4.56 8.04
CA LEU A 127 -3.20 -5.51 9.15
C LEU A 127 -2.99 -4.83 10.51
N THR A 128 -1.95 -4.00 10.63
CA THR A 128 -1.71 -3.19 11.84
C THR A 128 -2.90 -2.29 12.14
N LYS A 129 -3.40 -1.57 11.14
CA LYS A 129 -4.58 -0.70 11.30
C LYS A 129 -5.82 -1.51 11.72
N ALA A 130 -6.00 -2.71 11.17
CA ALA A 130 -7.11 -3.60 11.51
C ALA A 130 -6.92 -4.37 12.85
N GLY A 131 -5.81 -4.17 13.56
CA GLY A 131 -5.52 -4.87 14.82
C GLY A 131 -5.18 -6.36 14.64
N VAL A 132 -4.92 -6.81 13.41
CA VAL A 132 -4.58 -8.20 13.10
C VAL A 132 -3.11 -8.46 13.43
N GLN A 133 -2.85 -9.52 14.20
CA GLN A 133 -1.48 -9.92 14.52
C GLN A 133 -0.83 -10.62 13.33
N TYR A 134 0.38 -10.20 12.97
CA TYR A 134 1.17 -10.82 11.91
C TYR A 134 2.66 -10.76 12.25
N SER A 135 3.43 -11.64 11.61
CA SER A 135 4.87 -11.55 11.54
C SER A 135 5.30 -11.21 10.13
N THR A 136 6.53 -10.70 9.96
CA THR A 136 7.05 -10.33 8.64
C THR A 136 8.48 -10.81 8.47
N LEU A 137 8.77 -11.34 7.29
CA LEU A 137 10.13 -11.63 6.82
C LEU A 137 10.31 -11.15 5.38
N TRP A 138 11.55 -11.01 4.96
CA TRP A 138 11.89 -10.73 3.58
C TRP A 138 13.23 -11.35 3.27
N SER A 139 13.49 -11.58 1.99
CA SER A 139 14.75 -12.16 1.55
C SER A 139 15.04 -11.87 0.09
N GLU A 140 16.30 -11.70 -0.24
CA GLU A 140 16.76 -11.67 -1.63
C GLU A 140 16.82 -13.07 -2.25
N GLN A 141 17.24 -14.08 -1.46
CA GLN A 141 17.59 -15.42 -1.98
C GLN A 141 16.82 -16.57 -1.31
N PHE A 142 16.12 -16.31 -0.20
CA PHE A 142 15.43 -17.26 0.68
C PHE A 142 16.35 -18.26 1.40
N GLU A 143 17.64 -17.92 1.47
CA GLU A 143 18.71 -18.71 2.09
C GLU A 143 19.52 -17.90 3.11
N ASP A 144 19.26 -16.60 3.24
CA ASP A 144 20.03 -15.76 4.16
C ASP A 144 19.73 -16.09 5.62
N ARG A 145 20.74 -15.91 6.47
CA ARG A 145 20.66 -16.27 7.91
C ARG A 145 19.60 -15.49 8.67
N PHE A 146 19.21 -14.29 8.21
CA PHE A 146 18.14 -13.52 8.85
C PHE A 146 16.80 -14.20 8.56
N PHE A 147 16.52 -14.49 7.29
CA PHE A 147 15.32 -15.17 6.83
C PHE A 147 15.18 -16.56 7.45
N LEU A 148 16.20 -17.42 7.35
CA LEU A 148 16.12 -18.81 7.84
C LEU A 148 15.85 -18.88 9.35
N ARG A 149 16.56 -18.08 10.16
CA ARG A 149 16.34 -18.03 11.61
C ARG A 149 14.97 -17.48 11.97
N GLY A 150 14.52 -16.46 11.25
CA GLY A 150 13.17 -15.91 11.41
C GLY A 150 12.09 -16.93 11.08
N LEU A 151 12.24 -17.63 9.96
CA LEU A 151 11.29 -18.64 9.50
C LEU A 151 11.23 -19.82 10.47
N GLU A 152 12.35 -20.38 10.89
CA GLU A 152 12.39 -21.44 11.91
C GLU A 152 11.70 -21.03 13.21
N LYS A 153 11.92 -19.79 13.66
CA LYS A 153 11.28 -19.26 14.86
C LYS A 153 9.78 -19.16 14.68
N TRP A 154 9.32 -18.61 13.56
CA TRP A 154 7.90 -18.53 13.24
C TRP A 154 7.24 -19.91 13.15
N LEU A 155 7.90 -20.88 12.53
CA LEU A 155 7.39 -22.26 12.42
C LEU A 155 7.21 -22.94 13.78
N LYS A 156 8.06 -22.60 14.76
CA LYS A 156 8.00 -23.14 16.13
C LYS A 156 6.98 -22.41 17.01
N THR A 157 6.83 -21.10 16.84
CA THR A 157 6.14 -20.24 17.83
C THR A 157 4.94 -19.47 17.28
N GLY A 158 4.80 -19.38 15.96
CA GLY A 158 3.85 -18.51 15.28
C GLY A 158 4.26 -17.04 15.22
N GLU A 159 5.46 -16.66 15.70
CA GLU A 159 5.85 -15.25 15.83
C GLU A 159 7.32 -14.98 15.47
N VAL A 160 7.57 -13.87 14.76
CA VAL A 160 8.88 -13.25 14.60
C VAL A 160 8.88 -11.88 15.26
N LYS A 161 9.79 -11.67 16.22
CA LYS A 161 10.01 -10.37 16.86
C LYS A 161 11.26 -9.72 16.29
N HIS A 162 11.11 -8.51 15.76
CA HIS A 162 12.21 -7.69 15.26
C HIS A 162 12.75 -6.77 16.37
N PRO A 163 14.08 -6.66 16.56
CA PRO A 163 14.64 -5.72 17.52
C PRO A 163 14.35 -4.26 17.14
N SER A 164 13.66 -3.52 18.01
CA SER A 164 13.36 -2.10 17.85
C SER A 164 14.37 -1.18 18.55
N ARG A 165 15.63 -1.61 18.68
CA ARG A 165 16.68 -0.89 19.45
C ARG A 165 17.01 0.51 18.89
N HIS A 166 16.66 0.77 17.64
CA HIS A 166 16.89 2.04 16.95
C HIS A 166 15.78 3.08 17.19
N VAL A 167 14.65 2.69 17.81
CA VAL A 167 13.56 3.59 18.18
C VAL A 167 13.40 3.68 19.69
N LYS A 168 12.97 4.83 20.18
CA LYS A 168 12.61 5.05 21.59
C LYS A 168 11.41 5.96 21.70
N SER A 169 10.65 5.80 22.78
CA SER A 169 9.53 6.70 23.09
C SER A 169 10.00 8.15 23.16
N LEU A 170 9.21 9.06 22.60
CA LEU A 170 9.46 10.50 22.66
C LEU A 170 9.57 11.01 24.10
N ALA A 171 8.83 10.42 25.05
CA ALA A 171 8.91 10.77 26.47
C ALA A 171 10.30 10.49 27.08
N ARG A 172 11.10 9.60 26.45
CA ARG A 172 12.48 9.25 26.84
C ARG A 172 13.53 9.86 25.89
N ALA A 173 13.11 10.72 24.98
CA ALA A 173 14.01 11.38 24.03
C ALA A 173 14.35 12.80 24.53
N SER A 174 15.63 13.18 24.39
CA SER A 174 16.01 14.58 24.49
C SER A 174 15.60 15.27 23.20
N VAL A 175 14.75 16.28 23.30
CA VAL A 175 14.24 17.07 22.17
C VAL A 175 14.74 18.49 22.33
N PRO A 176 15.36 19.10 21.31
CA PRO A 176 15.81 20.48 21.37
C PRO A 176 14.68 21.43 21.79
N ALA A 177 14.96 22.34 22.73
CA ALA A 177 13.95 23.26 23.28
C ALA A 177 13.23 24.07 22.19
N ARG A 178 13.98 24.52 21.18
CA ARG A 178 13.44 25.23 20.01
C ARG A 178 12.44 24.37 19.22
N ALA A 179 12.76 23.11 18.96
CA ALA A 179 11.86 22.19 18.25
C ALA A 179 10.57 21.95 19.04
N ARG A 180 10.66 21.79 20.36
CA ARG A 180 9.51 21.65 21.25
C ARG A 180 8.61 22.89 21.22
N SER A 181 9.19 24.09 21.28
CA SER A 181 8.46 25.35 21.21
C SER A 181 7.70 25.50 19.88
N ILE A 182 8.37 25.21 18.75
CA ILE A 182 7.76 25.24 17.41
C ILE A 182 6.62 24.22 17.32
N ALA A 183 6.85 22.97 17.73
CA ALA A 183 5.85 21.91 17.68
C ALA A 183 4.60 22.25 18.51
N ASN A 184 4.78 22.79 19.72
CA ASN A 184 3.65 23.22 20.56
C ASN A 184 2.85 24.35 19.89
N ARG A 185 3.52 25.34 19.28
CA ARG A 185 2.84 26.42 18.58
C ARG A 185 2.00 25.89 17.41
N ILE A 186 2.56 25.00 16.58
CA ILE A 186 1.85 24.38 15.45
C ILE A 186 0.66 23.55 15.96
N ALA A 187 0.87 22.72 16.98
CA ALA A 187 -0.18 21.89 17.54
C ALA A 187 -1.34 22.73 18.13
N THR A 188 -1.03 23.81 18.84
CA THR A 188 -2.04 24.74 19.35
C THR A 188 -2.78 25.41 18.20
N GLN A 189 -2.06 25.91 17.19
CA GLN A 189 -2.67 26.57 16.03
C GLN A 189 -3.63 25.65 15.28
N LEU A 190 -3.25 24.40 15.00
CA LEU A 190 -4.15 23.44 14.34
C LEU A 190 -5.39 23.16 15.21
N LYS A 191 -5.20 22.96 16.52
CA LYS A 191 -6.31 22.70 17.44
C LYS A 191 -7.30 23.86 17.56
N THR A 192 -6.84 25.11 17.50
CA THR A 192 -7.72 26.29 17.62
C THR A 192 -8.27 26.73 16.27
N GLY A 193 -7.44 26.70 15.22
CA GLY A 193 -7.77 27.18 13.88
C GLY A 193 -8.64 26.23 13.06
N LYS A 194 -8.60 24.93 13.36
CA LYS A 194 -9.39 23.88 12.68
C LYS A 194 -9.09 23.85 11.18
N SER A 195 -8.07 23.08 10.79
CA SER A 195 -7.63 22.95 9.40
C SER A 195 -8.57 22.03 8.61
N ILE A 196 -8.91 22.42 7.38
CA ILE A 196 -9.70 21.60 6.46
C ILE A 196 -8.77 20.96 5.42
N MET A 197 -8.87 19.63 5.28
CA MET A 197 -8.17 18.82 4.29
C MET A 197 -9.18 18.28 3.28
N GLY A 198 -9.13 18.76 2.04
CA GLY A 198 -9.95 18.22 0.95
C GLY A 198 -9.46 16.84 0.52
N VAL A 199 -10.36 15.87 0.43
CA VAL A 199 -10.03 14.49 0.03
C VAL A 199 -10.91 14.12 -1.17
N PHE A 200 -10.30 14.08 -2.36
CA PHE A 200 -10.96 13.67 -3.60
C PHE A 200 -10.97 12.16 -3.72
N ASP A 201 -12.12 11.56 -3.38
CA ASP A 201 -12.36 10.12 -3.22
C ASP A 201 -11.35 9.45 -2.26
N GLU A 202 -11.80 8.83 -1.18
CA GLU A 202 -10.89 8.21 -0.20
C GLU A 202 -10.65 6.72 -0.51
N GLY A 203 -9.40 6.26 -0.32
CA GLY A 203 -9.06 4.84 -0.44
C GLY A 203 -8.33 4.46 -1.73
N CYS A 204 -7.29 5.24 -2.08
CA CYS A 204 -6.39 4.97 -3.21
C CYS A 204 -5.98 3.51 -3.30
N MET A 205 -6.30 2.87 -4.43
CA MET A 205 -5.95 1.48 -4.70
C MET A 205 -6.40 0.49 -3.60
N GLY A 206 -7.47 0.80 -2.87
CA GLY A 206 -7.94 0.01 -1.73
C GLY A 206 -6.88 -0.15 -0.63
N MET A 207 -5.96 0.79 -0.49
CA MET A 207 -4.99 0.86 0.60
C MET A 207 -5.71 1.22 1.90
N TYR A 208 -6.20 0.21 2.61
CA TYR A 208 -6.94 0.41 3.86
C TYR A 208 -6.15 1.22 4.90
N ASN A 209 -4.82 1.08 4.94
CA ASN A 209 -3.92 1.86 5.78
C ASN A 209 -3.83 3.34 5.41
N ALA A 210 -4.12 3.72 4.16
CA ALA A 210 -4.09 5.11 3.70
C ALA A 210 -5.40 5.88 4.00
N ILE A 211 -6.46 5.15 4.37
CA ILE A 211 -7.71 5.73 4.86
C ILE A 211 -7.50 6.10 6.33
N ILE A 212 -7.42 7.38 6.67
CA ILE A 212 -7.16 7.78 8.06
C ILE A 212 -8.50 7.91 8.79
N PRO A 213 -8.76 7.23 9.92
CA PRO A 213 -9.99 7.47 10.69
C PRO A 213 -10.15 8.93 11.10
N ASP A 214 -11.36 9.47 10.95
CA ASP A 214 -11.62 10.89 11.16
C ASP A 214 -11.38 11.27 12.64
N GLU A 215 -11.71 10.39 13.58
CA GLU A 215 -11.49 10.57 15.02
C GLU A 215 -10.00 10.76 15.37
N LEU A 216 -9.09 10.16 14.60
CA LEU A 216 -7.64 10.36 14.80
C LEU A 216 -7.19 11.74 14.32
N LEU A 217 -7.79 12.27 13.25
CA LEU A 217 -7.48 13.61 12.75
C LEU A 217 -8.14 14.70 13.58
N PHE A 218 -9.35 14.49 14.09
CA PHE A 218 -10.04 15.48 14.92
C PHE A 218 -9.21 15.85 16.17
N GLN A 219 -8.44 14.91 16.72
CA GLN A 219 -7.54 15.16 17.84
C GLN A 219 -6.35 16.09 17.50
N THR A 220 -5.99 16.19 16.23
CA THR A 220 -4.93 17.09 15.74
C THR A 220 -5.48 18.45 15.31
N GLY A 221 -6.81 18.62 15.23
CA GLY A 221 -7.46 19.81 14.71
C GLY A 221 -7.59 19.83 13.19
N VAL A 222 -7.45 18.67 12.53
CA VAL A 222 -7.63 18.52 11.08
C VAL A 222 -8.95 17.82 10.80
N PHE A 223 -9.72 18.32 9.84
CA PHE A 223 -11.03 17.81 9.44
C PHE A 223 -11.05 17.59 7.93
N LYS A 224 -11.80 16.60 7.47
CA LYS A 224 -11.85 16.28 6.05
C LYS A 224 -13.05 16.92 5.37
N GLU A 225 -12.82 17.60 4.26
CA GLU A 225 -13.85 17.91 3.27
C GLU A 225 -13.87 16.79 2.23
N ARG A 226 -15.05 16.21 1.96
CA ARG A 226 -15.19 15.03 1.10
C ARG A 226 -15.54 15.47 -0.31
N LEU A 227 -14.57 15.43 -1.19
CA LEU A 227 -14.67 15.92 -2.56
C LEU A 227 -14.77 14.74 -3.53
N SER A 228 -15.44 14.92 -4.67
CA SER A 228 -15.52 13.89 -5.71
C SER A 228 -14.57 14.19 -6.85
N GLN A 229 -13.84 13.18 -7.35
CA GLN A 229 -13.04 13.36 -8.58
C GLN A 229 -13.90 13.63 -9.82
N SER A 230 -15.17 13.21 -9.83
CA SER A 230 -16.10 13.59 -10.90
C SER A 230 -16.35 15.10 -10.91
N GLY A 231 -16.45 15.72 -9.73
CA GLY A 231 -16.55 17.17 -9.57
C GLY A 231 -15.26 17.87 -10.00
N LEU A 232 -14.10 17.30 -9.64
CA LEU A 232 -12.81 17.79 -10.14
C LEU A 232 -12.72 17.76 -11.66
N TYR A 233 -13.14 16.66 -12.30
CA TYR A 233 -13.17 16.54 -13.75
C TYR A 233 -14.11 17.58 -14.36
N TYR A 234 -15.31 17.76 -13.81
CA TYR A 234 -16.23 18.79 -14.28
C TYR A 234 -15.62 20.19 -14.21
N GLU A 235 -15.04 20.58 -13.07
CA GLU A 235 -14.37 21.87 -12.92
C GLU A 235 -13.16 22.03 -13.85
N MET A 236 -12.42 20.94 -14.11
CA MET A 236 -11.35 20.92 -15.10
C MET A 236 -11.85 21.28 -16.51
N THR A 237 -13.05 20.86 -16.90
CA THR A 237 -13.64 21.23 -18.21
C THR A 237 -13.97 22.73 -18.34
N ARG A 238 -14.08 23.42 -17.20
CA ARG A 238 -14.37 24.86 -17.12
C ARG A 238 -13.11 25.72 -17.13
N VAL A 239 -11.92 25.10 -17.05
CA VAL A 239 -10.65 25.81 -17.14
C VAL A 239 -10.31 26.07 -18.60
N THR A 240 -10.05 27.33 -18.92
CA THR A 240 -9.76 27.75 -20.30
C THR A 240 -8.36 27.32 -20.74
N ASP A 241 -8.16 27.19 -22.04
CA ASP A 241 -6.82 26.93 -22.59
C ASP A 241 -5.84 28.06 -22.29
N GLN A 242 -6.33 29.30 -22.19
CA GLN A 242 -5.49 30.46 -21.85
C GLN A 242 -4.87 30.31 -20.46
N GLU A 243 -5.66 29.88 -19.47
CA GLU A 243 -5.20 29.65 -18.11
C GLU A 243 -4.20 28.49 -18.04
N ALA A 244 -4.51 27.37 -18.69
CA ALA A 244 -3.60 26.23 -18.78
C ALA A 244 -2.25 26.62 -19.42
N ASN A 245 -2.29 27.40 -20.52
CA ASN A 245 -1.09 27.88 -21.18
C ASN A 245 -0.32 28.92 -20.35
N ALA A 246 -0.97 29.68 -19.46
CA ALA A 246 -0.29 30.57 -18.53
C ALA A 246 0.54 29.79 -17.52
N VAL A 247 -0.05 28.75 -16.90
CA VAL A 247 0.66 27.85 -15.97
C VAL A 247 1.80 27.12 -16.67
N TYR A 248 1.56 26.57 -17.87
CA TYR A 248 2.60 25.92 -18.66
C TYR A 248 3.79 26.84 -18.94
N ARG A 249 3.53 28.08 -19.41
CA ARG A 249 4.59 29.07 -19.67
C ARG A 249 5.35 29.43 -18.41
N TRP A 250 4.65 29.56 -17.28
CA TRP A 250 5.29 29.80 -15.99
C TRP A 250 6.22 28.65 -15.59
N LEU A 251 5.80 27.38 -15.72
CA LEU A 251 6.62 26.20 -15.46
C LEU A 251 7.89 26.18 -16.32
N VAL A 252 7.75 26.41 -17.62
CA VAL A 252 8.88 26.46 -18.56
C VAL A 252 9.83 27.61 -18.21
N LYS A 253 9.31 28.79 -17.89
CA LYS A 253 10.12 29.95 -17.47
C LYS A 253 10.87 29.69 -16.15
N ALA A 254 10.27 28.92 -15.25
CA ALA A 254 10.91 28.48 -14.01
C ALA A 254 11.97 27.37 -14.22
N GLY A 255 12.15 26.89 -15.46
CA GLY A 255 13.17 25.91 -15.82
C GLY A 255 12.68 24.47 -15.93
N MET A 256 11.37 24.21 -15.82
CA MET A 256 10.81 22.87 -16.04
C MET A 256 11.05 22.43 -17.50
N LYS A 257 11.57 21.22 -17.69
CA LYS A 257 11.78 20.61 -19.01
C LYS A 257 10.83 19.44 -19.18
N PHE A 258 10.08 19.43 -20.28
CA PHE A 258 9.20 18.34 -20.65
C PHE A 258 9.84 17.49 -21.76
N HIS A 259 9.88 16.17 -21.57
CA HIS A 259 10.38 15.23 -22.55
C HIS A 259 9.21 14.66 -23.36
N TYR A 260 8.96 15.24 -24.53
CA TYR A 260 7.86 14.82 -25.38
C TYR A 260 8.23 13.69 -26.33
N GLY A 261 7.25 12.82 -26.60
CA GLY A 261 7.39 11.68 -27.50
C GLY A 261 6.34 11.65 -28.60
N ARG A 262 6.38 10.56 -29.39
CA ARG A 262 5.42 10.27 -30.46
C ARG A 262 4.54 9.06 -30.15
N ASP A 263 4.99 8.18 -29.26
CA ASP A 263 4.19 7.07 -28.76
C ASP A 263 3.43 7.53 -27.51
N PHE A 264 2.16 7.87 -27.66
CA PHE A 264 1.35 8.41 -26.57
C PHE A 264 0.87 7.34 -25.58
N GLU A 265 1.13 6.06 -25.82
CA GLU A 265 0.89 5.00 -24.82
C GLU A 265 1.99 5.00 -23.75
N THR A 266 3.22 5.36 -24.12
CA THR A 266 4.38 5.29 -23.23
C THR A 266 5.10 6.62 -23.00
N GLN A 267 4.74 7.67 -23.75
CA GLN A 267 5.43 8.95 -23.76
C GLN A 267 4.48 10.12 -23.59
N LEU A 268 4.97 11.16 -22.90
CA LEU A 268 4.23 12.39 -22.65
C LEU A 268 4.08 13.20 -23.94
N ASN A 269 2.96 13.89 -24.11
CA ASN A 269 2.79 14.94 -25.12
C ASN A 269 2.35 16.27 -24.46
N LYS A 270 2.36 17.35 -25.23
CA LYS A 270 2.05 18.68 -24.71
C LYS A 270 0.59 18.79 -24.24
N ASP A 271 -0.34 18.15 -24.92
CA ASP A 271 -1.76 18.23 -24.60
C ASP A 271 -2.05 17.58 -23.25
N MET A 272 -1.42 16.43 -22.95
CA MET A 272 -1.47 15.80 -21.62
C MET A 272 -0.98 16.74 -20.51
N VAL A 273 0.09 17.50 -20.76
CA VAL A 273 0.59 18.49 -19.80
C VAL A 273 -0.40 19.63 -19.60
N LEU A 274 -1.01 20.13 -20.69
CA LEU A 274 -2.03 21.18 -20.59
C LEU A 274 -3.28 20.70 -19.84
N GLN A 275 -3.70 19.45 -20.06
CA GLN A 275 -4.79 18.84 -19.29
C GLN A 275 -4.44 18.73 -17.79
N GLN A 276 -3.22 18.35 -17.44
CA GLN A 276 -2.78 18.39 -16.04
C GLN A 276 -2.79 19.82 -15.49
N CYS A 277 -2.34 20.83 -16.25
CA CYS A 277 -2.42 22.22 -15.80
C CYS A 277 -3.87 22.63 -15.49
N LYS A 278 -4.85 22.22 -16.32
CA LYS A 278 -6.28 22.45 -16.05
C LYS A 278 -6.74 21.76 -14.77
N MET A 279 -6.36 20.49 -14.56
CA MET A 279 -6.70 19.75 -13.35
C MET A 279 -6.17 20.45 -12.09
N TYR A 280 -4.92 20.94 -12.10
CA TYR A 280 -4.35 21.67 -10.96
C TYR A 280 -5.05 23.01 -10.70
N ILE A 281 -5.42 23.76 -11.74
CA ILE A 281 -6.21 24.99 -11.57
C ILE A 281 -7.57 24.67 -10.96
N ALA A 282 -8.28 23.67 -11.48
CA ALA A 282 -9.56 23.24 -10.95
C ALA A 282 -9.45 22.79 -9.48
N ALA A 283 -8.43 22.01 -9.15
CA ALA A 283 -8.18 21.55 -7.78
C ALA A 283 -7.92 22.73 -6.81
N LEU A 284 -7.18 23.75 -7.24
CA LEU A 284 -6.96 24.95 -6.43
C LEU A 284 -8.22 25.80 -6.27
N ARG A 285 -9.06 25.91 -7.30
CA ARG A 285 -10.36 26.61 -7.21
C ARG A 285 -11.30 25.92 -6.22
N ILE A 286 -11.40 24.59 -6.31
CA ILE A 286 -12.20 23.81 -5.35
C ILE A 286 -11.61 23.95 -3.95
N ALA A 287 -10.28 23.90 -3.79
CA ALA A 287 -9.67 24.10 -2.49
C ALA A 287 -10.01 25.47 -1.88
N ASP A 288 -9.98 26.55 -2.69
CA ASP A 288 -10.34 27.90 -2.25
C ASP A 288 -11.84 28.00 -1.90
N GLU A 289 -12.71 27.46 -2.74
CA GLU A 289 -14.17 27.45 -2.55
C GLU A 289 -14.56 26.78 -1.20
N PHE A 290 -13.92 25.66 -0.88
CA PHE A 290 -14.21 24.89 0.33
C PHE A 290 -13.27 25.24 1.51
N GLY A 291 -12.40 26.25 1.37
CA GLY A 291 -11.46 26.64 2.42
C GLY A 291 -10.46 25.54 2.82
N CYS A 292 -10.13 24.63 1.89
CA CYS A 292 -9.17 23.56 2.12
C CYS A 292 -7.74 24.11 2.17
N GLU A 293 -7.06 23.91 3.30
CA GLU A 293 -5.64 24.26 3.47
C GLU A 293 -4.70 23.20 2.85
N SER A 294 -5.23 22.01 2.58
CA SER A 294 -4.54 20.93 1.89
C SER A 294 -5.55 20.09 1.09
N ILE A 295 -5.09 19.45 0.02
CA ILE A 295 -5.91 18.51 -0.75
C ILE A 295 -5.13 17.22 -1.04
N GLY A 296 -5.84 16.10 -1.06
CA GLY A 296 -5.35 14.80 -1.55
C GLY A 296 -6.22 14.32 -2.71
N ILE A 297 -5.59 13.87 -3.79
CA ILE A 297 -6.26 13.30 -4.96
C ILE A 297 -5.90 11.83 -5.06
N GLN A 298 -6.92 10.98 -5.09
CA GLN A 298 -6.75 9.56 -5.30
C GLN A 298 -6.17 9.24 -6.70
N TYR A 299 -5.34 8.19 -6.79
CA TYR A 299 -4.89 7.62 -8.07
C TYR A 299 -5.98 6.77 -8.74
#